data_AF-E6QAF6-F1
#
_entry.id   AF-E6QAF6-F1
#
_cell.length_a   1.000
_cell.length_b   1.000
_cell.length_c   1.000
_cell.angle_alpha   90.00
_cell.angle_beta   90.00
_cell.angle_gamma   90.00
#
_symmetry.space_group_name_H-M   'P 1'
#
loop_
_entity.id
_entity.type
_entity.pdbx_description
1 polymer ?
#
loop_
_entity_poly.entity_id
_entity_poly.type
_entity_poly.pdbx_seq_one_letter_code
_entity_poly.pdbx_strand_id
1 'polypeptide(L)' 'MSEENQEVQHHQVVGAPWVPAEARYCMIAEAAYFIAERGGFEGNCEAHWLEAEREIDQVFCAAATDSPFLPA' A
#
# COMPACT_ATOMS: atom_id res chain seq x y z
N MET A 1 -16.92 30.60 21.36
CA MET A 1 -15.49 30.30 21.46
C MET A 1 -15.27 29.08 20.60
N SER A 2 -14.44 29.30 19.58
CA SER A 2 -14.03 28.50 18.44
C SER A 2 -14.49 27.04 18.33
N GLU A 3 -14.99 26.74 17.13
CA GLU A 3 -15.03 25.45 16.47
C GLU A 3 -13.80 24.58 16.80
N GLU A 4 -13.99 23.55 17.63
CA GLU A 4 -13.13 22.36 17.64
C GLU A 4 -13.74 21.36 16.65
N ASN A 5 -13.79 21.76 15.38
CA ASN A 5 -14.21 20.91 14.27
C ASN A 5 -12.96 20.19 13.74
N GLN A 6 -12.50 19.19 14.50
CA GLN A 6 -11.44 18.28 14.05
C GLN A 6 -11.83 16.83 14.35
N GLU A 7 -13.07 16.46 14.03
CA GLU A 7 -13.38 15.06 13.78
C GLU A 7 -12.84 14.72 12.39
N VAL A 8 -11.64 14.13 12.41
CA VAL A 8 -10.98 13.40 11.33
C VAL A 8 -11.99 12.77 10.37
N GLN A 9 -12.26 13.50 9.30
CA GLN A 9 -13.09 13.06 8.20
C GLN A 9 -12.31 12.02 7.37
N HIS A 10 -12.15 10.81 7.94
CA HIS A 10 -11.87 9.58 7.21
C HIS A 10 -13.12 9.21 6.38
N HIS A 11 -13.46 10.06 5.40
CA HIS A 11 -14.48 9.75 4.41
C HIS A 11 -13.94 8.66 3.50
N GLN A 12 -14.25 7.43 3.91
CA GLN A 12 -14.11 6.23 3.12
C GLN A 12 -14.88 6.41 1.81
N VAL A 13 -14.16 6.54 0.69
CA VAL A 13 -14.77 6.36 -0.62
C VAL A 13 -15.00 4.86 -0.81
N VAL A 14 -16.27 4.50 -0.93
CA VAL A 14 -16.74 3.15 -1.19
C VAL A 14 -16.08 2.63 -2.47
N GLY A 15 -15.26 1.58 -2.36
CA GLY A 15 -14.89 0.71 -3.50
C GLY A 15 -13.41 0.46 -3.77
N ALA A 16 -12.47 1.13 -3.08
CA ALA A 16 -11.05 0.77 -3.12
C ALA A 16 -10.46 0.89 -1.71
N PRO A 17 -9.53 0.01 -1.30
CA PRO A 17 -8.81 0.19 -0.05
C PRO A 17 -7.99 1.48 -0.16
N TRP A 18 -8.52 2.59 0.36
CA TRP A 18 -7.77 3.82 0.50
C TRP A 18 -6.70 3.57 1.56
N VAL A 19 -5.51 3.20 1.11
CA VAL A 19 -4.33 3.16 1.97
C VAL A 19 -3.71 4.55 1.98
N PRO A 20 -3.58 5.19 3.16
CA PRO A 20 -2.88 6.46 3.28
C PRO A 20 -1.48 6.35 2.64
N ALA A 21 -1.04 7.41 1.94
CA ALA A 21 0.25 7.40 1.26
C ALA A 21 1.40 6.99 2.20
N GLU A 22 1.38 7.49 3.43
CA GLU A 22 2.33 7.12 4.49
C GLU A 22 2.36 5.62 4.76
N ALA A 23 1.19 4.99 4.91
CA ALA A 23 1.09 3.55 5.16
C ALA A 23 1.62 2.74 3.97
N ARG A 24 1.34 3.18 2.74
CA ARG A 24 1.91 2.57 1.53
C ARG A 24 3.44 2.68 1.53
N TYR A 25 4.01 3.84 1.90
CA TYR A 25 5.46 4.01 1.99
C TYR A 25 6.09 3.10 3.05
N CYS A 26 5.48 2.96 4.23
CA CYS A 26 5.94 2.01 5.24
C CYS A 26 5.97 0.58 4.72
N MET A 27 4.90 0.14 4.03
CA MET A 27 4.82 -1.21 3.47
C MET A 27 5.89 -1.45 2.38
N ILE A 28 6.14 -0.46 1.53
CA ILE A 28 7.20 -0.54 0.50
C ILE A 28 8.58 -0.60 1.17
N ALA A 29 8.84 0.22 2.18
CA ALA A 29 10.12 0.23 2.88
C ALA A 29 10.41 -1.11 3.58
N GLU A 30 9.41 -1.69 4.25
CA GLU A 30 9.51 -3.02 4.85
C GLU A 30 9.76 -4.11 3.80
N ALA A 31 8.99 -4.12 2.71
CA ALA A 31 9.16 -5.07 1.63
C ALA A 31 10.55 -4.95 0.97
N ALA A 32 11.04 -3.74 0.73
CA ALA A 32 12.38 -3.50 0.19
C ALA A 32 13.48 -4.01 1.14
N TYR A 33 13.29 -3.85 2.46
CA TYR A 33 14.18 -4.42 3.46
C TYR A 33 14.23 -5.95 3.37
N PHE A 34 13.07 -6.63 3.31
CA PHE A 34 13.02 -8.09 3.18
C PHE A 34 13.60 -8.60 1.87
N ILE A 35 13.38 -7.89 0.76
CA ILE A 35 13.99 -8.23 -0.54
C ILE A 35 15.51 -8.13 -0.44
N ALA A 36 16.03 -7.05 0.13
CA ALA A 36 17.46 -6.89 0.36
C ALA A 36 17.99 -7.99 1.28
N GLU A 37 17.34 -8.28 2.40
CA GLU A 37 17.73 -9.33 3.35
C GLU A 37 17.79 -10.72 2.69
N ARG A 38 16.81 -11.06 1.83
CA ARG A 38 16.81 -12.31 1.06
C ARG A 38 17.96 -12.42 0.08
N GLY A 39 18.42 -11.28 -0.45
CA GLY A 39 19.62 -11.16 -1.27
C GLY A 39 20.91 -11.01 -0.47
N GLY A 40 20.89 -11.10 0.86
CA GLY A 40 22.07 -10.88 1.71
C GLY A 40 22.53 -9.41 1.76
N PHE A 41 21.63 -8.49 1.46
CA PHE A 41 21.88 -7.05 1.24
C PHE A 41 22.83 -6.77 0.07
N GLU A 42 22.96 -7.73 -0.85
CA GLU A 42 23.73 -7.58 -2.08
C GLU A 42 22.83 -7.00 -3.19
N GLY A 43 23.38 -6.10 -4.01
CA GLY A 43 22.65 -5.49 -5.13
C GLY A 43 22.34 -4.00 -4.95
N ASN A 44 21.45 -3.47 -5.78
CA ASN A 44 21.06 -2.06 -5.75
C ASN A 44 19.82 -1.87 -4.89
N CYS A 45 19.93 -1.02 -3.87
CA CYS A 45 18.80 -0.62 -3.01
C CYS A 45 17.61 -0.09 -3.81
N GLU A 46 17.84 0.68 -4.88
CA GLU A 46 16.78 1.19 -5.76
C GLU A 46 16.04 0.06 -6.48
N ALA A 47 16.76 -1.00 -6.89
CA ALA A 47 16.12 -2.15 -7.53
C ALA A 47 15.22 -2.91 -6.55
N HIS A 48 15.65 -3.07 -5.29
CA HIS A 48 14.82 -3.67 -4.24
C HIS A 48 13.59 -2.82 -3.92
N TRP A 49 13.74 -1.49 -3.94
CA TRP A 49 12.63 -0.56 -3.77
C TRP A 49 11.60 -0.66 -4.90
N LEU A 50 12.05 -0.67 -6.16
CA LEU A 50 11.16 -0.82 -7.32
C LEU A 50 10.42 -2.16 -7.33
N GLU A 51 11.08 -3.23 -6.92
CA GLU A 51 10.45 -4.55 -6.77
C GLU A 51 9.37 -4.51 -5.67
N ALA A 52 9.68 -3.91 -4.51
CA ALA A 52 8.74 -3.71 -3.41
C ALA A 52 7.52 -2.88 -3.83
N GLU A 53 7.72 -1.77 -4.52
CA GLU A 53 6.62 -0.95 -5.05
C GLU A 53 5.68 -1.77 -5.92
N ARG A 54 6.24 -2.63 -6.79
CA ARG A 54 5.47 -3.47 -7.69
C ARG A 54 4.72 -4.58 -6.97
N GLU A 55 5.28 -5.17 -5.91
CA GLU A 55 4.58 -6.15 -5.06
C GLU A 55 3.40 -5.50 -4.32
N ILE A 56 3.64 -4.36 -3.69
CA ILE A 56 2.62 -3.64 -2.92
C ILE A 56 1.50 -3.14 -3.85
N ASP A 57 1.82 -2.61 -5.02
CA ASP A 57 0.82 -2.22 -6.02
C ASP A 57 0.01 -3.42 -6.53
N GLN A 58 0.61 -4.60 -6.67
CA GLN A 58 -0.13 -5.82 -7.02
C GLN A 58 -1.10 -6.23 -5.93
N VAL A 59 -0.71 -6.16 -4.66
CA VAL A 59 -1.62 -6.49 -3.54
C VAL A 59 -2.82 -5.54 -3.53
N PHE A 60 -2.60 -4.24 -3.74
CA PHE A 60 -3.68 -3.26 -3.75
C PHE A 60 -4.54 -3.29 -5.03
N CYS A 61 -3.96 -3.66 -6.17
CA CYS A 61 -4.70 -3.84 -7.41
C CYS A 61 -5.50 -5.16 -7.43
N ALA A 62 -4.92 -6.25 -6.93
CA ALA A 62 -5.58 -7.55 -6.84
C ALA A 62 -6.72 -7.56 -5.80
N ALA A 63 -6.59 -6.82 -4.70
CA ALA A 63 -7.67 -6.65 -3.73
C ALA A 63 -8.90 -5.93 -4.33
N ALA A 64 -8.74 -5.18 -5.43
CA ALA A 64 -9.85 -4.55 -6.13
C ALA A 64 -10.60 -5.52 -7.07
N THR A 65 -10.00 -6.66 -7.44
CA THR A 65 -10.59 -7.65 -8.35
C THR A 65 -11.21 -8.87 -7.67
N ASP A 66 -11.05 -9.05 -6.36
CA ASP A 66 -11.71 -10.12 -5.58
C ASP A 66 -13.17 -9.79 -5.18
N SER A 67 -13.89 -9.06 -6.04
CA SER A 67 -15.34 -9.00 -5.95
C SER A 67 -15.90 -9.93 -7.02
N PRO A 68 -16.34 -11.17 -6.68
CA PRO A 68 -17.03 -12.04 -7.61
C PRO A 68 -18.44 -11.47 -7.81
N PHE A 69 -18.55 -10.40 -8.59
CA PHE A 69 -19.83 -9.96 -9.14
C PHE A 69 -20.26 -11.03 -10.15
N LEU A 70 -21.03 -12.00 -9.67
CA LEU A 70 -21.74 -12.97 -10.50
C LEU A 70 -23.15 -12.41 -10.81
N PRO A 71 -23.43 -11.99 -12.05
CA PRO A 71 -24.78 -11.87 -12.55
C PRO A 71 -25.18 -13.13 -13.36
N ALA A 72 -26.23 -13.82 -12.92
CA ALA A 72 -27.27 -14.45 -13.76
C ALA A 72 -28.39 -15.02 -12.88
#